data_AF-A0A8A2Z0I1-F1
#
_entry.id   AF-A0A8A2Z0I1-F1
#
_cell.length_a   1.000
_cell.length_b   1.000
_cell.length_c   1.000
_cell.angle_alpha   90.00
_cell.angle_beta   90.00
_cell.angle_gamma   90.00
#
_symmetry.space_group_name_H-M   'P 1'
#
loop_
_entity.id
_entity.type
_entity.pdbx_description
1 polymer ?
#
loop_
_entity_poly.entity_id
_entity_poly.type
_entity_poly.pdbx_seq_one_letter_code
_entity_poly.pdbx_strand_id
1 'polypeptide(L)' 'MVKEEKEENRGSVEFQVFSFTNKIRRLASHLELHKKDFSSERGLRRLLGKRQRLLAYLAKKNRVRYKKLISQLDIREK' A
#
# COMPACT_ATOMS: atom_id res chain seq x y z
N MET A 1 -5.46 -22.04 12.59
CA MET A 1 -4.38 -21.36 13.35
C MET A 1 -3.73 -20.29 12.46
N VAL A 2 -4.18 -19.03 12.54
CA VAL A 2 -3.36 -17.87 12.15
C VAL A 2 -3.62 -16.83 13.23
N LYS A 3 -2.61 -16.57 14.07
CA LYS A 3 -2.69 -15.67 15.22
C LYS A 3 -3.11 -14.26 14.78
N GLU A 4 -4.16 -13.77 15.42
CA GLU A 4 -4.60 -12.38 15.37
C GLU A 4 -3.70 -11.54 16.29
N GLU A 5 -2.62 -10.96 15.76
CA GLU A 5 -1.99 -9.78 16.39
C GLU A 5 -2.78 -8.53 15.93
N LYS A 6 -4.01 -8.38 16.42
CA LYS A 6 -5.03 -7.49 15.85
C LYS A 6 -4.96 -6.02 16.31
N GLU A 7 -4.13 -5.66 17.28
CA GLU A 7 -4.11 -4.28 17.82
C GLU A 7 -2.74 -3.57 17.77
N GLU A 8 -1.62 -4.26 17.93
CA GLU A 8 -0.33 -3.58 18.23
C GLU A 8 0.32 -2.84 17.05
N ASN A 9 -0.11 -3.07 15.80
CA ASN A 9 0.67 -2.65 14.64
C ASN A 9 -0.06 -1.73 13.65
N ARG A 10 -1.15 -1.05 14.03
CA ARG A 10 -1.80 -0.05 13.14
C ARG A 10 -0.83 1.05 12.68
N GLY A 11 0.12 1.42 13.54
CA GLY A 11 1.17 2.40 13.23
C GLY A 11 2.34 1.84 12.41
N SER A 12 2.45 0.52 12.27
CA SER A 12 3.57 -0.09 11.55
C SER A 12 3.58 0.29 10.07
N VAL A 13 4.78 0.34 9.49
CA VAL A 13 4.95 0.65 8.06
C VAL A 13 4.28 -0.42 7.20
N GLU A 14 4.36 -1.68 7.61
CA GLU A 14 3.73 -2.83 6.94
C GLU A 14 2.21 -2.67 6.88
N PHE A 15 1.56 -2.39 8.01
CA PHE A 15 0.12 -2.22 8.06
C PHE A 15 -0.34 -1.03 7.21
N GLN A 16 0.38 0.10 7.29
CA GLN A 16 0.08 1.27 6.47
C GLN A 16 0.18 0.97 4.97
N VAL A 17 1.23 0.26 4.54
CA VAL A 17 1.42 -0.15 3.14
C VAL A 17 0.33 -1.13 2.69
N PHE A 18 -0.06 -2.09 3.53
CA PHE A 18 -1.18 -2.99 3.27
C PHE A 18 -2.51 -2.23 3.10
N SER A 19 -2.81 -1.33 4.03
CA SER A 19 -4.03 -0.50 4.00
C SER A 19 -4.09 0.37 2.74
N PHE A 20 -2.98 1.03 2.38
CA PHE A 20 -2.90 1.79 1.14
C PHE A 20 -3.05 0.91 -0.10
N THR A 21 -2.44 -0.27 -0.12
CA THR A 21 -2.55 -1.20 -1.25
C THR A 21 -4.00 -1.64 -1.48
N ASN A 22 -4.73 -1.98 -0.42
CA ASN A 22 -6.14 -2.34 -0.54
C ASN A 22 -7.00 -1.16 -1.01
N LYS A 23 -6.75 0.06 -0.52
CA LYS A 23 -7.44 1.27 -0.99
C LYS A 23 -7.14 1.58 -2.46
N ILE A 24 -5.89 1.44 -2.88
CA ILE A 24 -5.45 1.62 -4.27
C ILE A 24 -6.17 0.64 -5.18
N ARG A 25 -6.23 -0.65 -4.82
CA ARG A 25 -6.95 -1.67 -5.62
C ARG A 25 -8.43 -1.31 -5.81
N ARG A 26 -9.12 -0.94 -4.72
CA ARG A 26 -10.53 -0.54 -4.77
C ARG A 26 -10.76 0.71 -5.62
N LEU A 27 -9.94 1.74 -5.45
CA LEU A 27 -10.06 2.98 -6.23
C LEU A 27 -9.71 2.78 -7.71
N ALA A 28 -8.73 1.92 -8.01
CA ALA A 28 -8.41 1.57 -9.39
C ALA A 28 -9.62 0.95 -10.10
N SER A 29 -10.26 -0.07 -9.51
CA SER A 29 -11.47 -0.67 -10.07
C SER A 29 -12.64 0.32 -10.17
N HIS A 30 -12.78 1.24 -9.21
CA HIS A 30 -13.80 2.31 -9.31
C HIS A 30 -13.56 3.23 -10.52
N LEU A 31 -12.31 3.64 -10.76
CA LEU A 31 -11.95 4.53 -11.86
C LEU A 31 -12.03 3.87 -13.24
N GLU A 32 -11.94 2.53 -13.31
CA GLU A 32 -12.21 1.80 -14.56
C GLU A 32 -13.64 2.03 -15.06
N LEU A 33 -14.61 2.10 -14.14
CA LEU A 33 -16.01 2.40 -14.43
C LEU A 33 -16.24 3.92 -14.56
N HIS A 34 -15.60 4.73 -13.72
CA HIS A 34 -15.82 6.17 -13.63
C HIS A 34 -14.61 6.98 -14.13
N LYS A 35 -14.28 6.84 -15.43
CA LYS A 35 -13.09 7.45 -16.05
C LYS A 35 -13.03 8.97 -16.00
N LYS A 36 -14.14 9.66 -15.73
CA LYS A 36 -14.23 11.13 -15.63
C LYS A 36 -14.10 11.66 -14.18
N ASP A 37 -13.93 10.78 -13.19
CA ASP A 37 -13.73 11.21 -11.80
C ASP A 37 -12.25 11.58 -11.53
N PHE A 38 -11.89 12.78 -11.95
CA PHE A 38 -10.55 13.34 -11.76
C PHE A 38 -10.21 13.62 -10.30
N SER A 39 -11.22 13.83 -9.45
CA SER A 39 -11.03 14.07 -8.01
C SER A 39 -10.53 12.80 -7.32
N SER A 40 -11.17 11.67 -7.59
CA SER A 40 -10.73 10.36 -7.10
C SER A 40 -9.40 9.92 -7.70
N GLU A 41 -9.15 10.22 -8.98
CA GLU A 41 -7.85 9.95 -9.62
C GLU A 41 -6.71 10.71 -8.92
N ARG A 42 -6.91 11.99 -8.58
CA ARG A 42 -5.95 12.77 -7.81
C ARG A 42 -5.71 12.16 -6.43
N GLY A 43 -6.76 11.66 -5.77
CA GLY A 43 -6.67 10.93 -4.51
C GLY A 43 -5.83 9.65 -4.64
N LEU A 44 -6.06 8.87 -5.69
CA LEU A 44 -5.32 7.66 -6.00
C LEU A 44 -3.83 7.95 -6.19
N ARG A 45 -3.48 8.97 -6.99
CA ARG A 45 -2.08 9.39 -7.20
C ARG A 45 -1.39 9.77 -5.88
N ARG A 46 -2.09 10.47 -4.99
CA ARG A 46 -1.58 10.80 -3.64
C ARG A 46 -1.32 9.55 -2.79
N LEU A 47 -2.21 8.56 -2.83
CA LEU A 47 -2.04 7.29 -2.11
C LEU A 47 -0.85 6.49 -2.64
N LEU A 48 -0.68 6.43 -3.97
CA LEU A 48 0.48 5.79 -4.60
C LEU A 48 1.79 6.43 -4.13
N GLY A 49 1.88 7.77 -4.13
CA GLY A 49 3.07 8.48 -3.67
C GLY A 49 3.35 8.30 -2.17
N LYS A 50 2.31 8.24 -1.31
CA LYS A 50 2.47 7.92 0.11
C LYS A 50 3.03 6.50 0.31
N ARG A 51 2.46 5.50 -0.38
CA ARG A 51 2.92 4.11 -0.33
C ARG A 51 4.37 3.98 -0.80
N GLN A 52 4.75 4.65 -1.88
CA GLN A 52 6.12 4.62 -2.42
C GLN A 52 7.13 5.17 -1.40
N ARG A 53 6.82 6.27 -0.71
CA ARG A 53 7.71 6.83 0.33
C ARG A 53 7.89 5.89 1.52
N LEU A 54 6.82 5.22 1.95
CA LEU A 54 6.89 4.23 3.04
C LEU A 54 7.72 3.00 2.63
N LEU A 55 7.56 2.51 1.40
CA LEU A 55 8.36 1.41 0.87
C LEU A 55 9.85 1.79 0.75
N ALA A 56 10.15 3.00 0.27
CA ALA A 56 11.52 3.50 0.20
C ALA A 56 12.15 3.62 1.60
N TYR A 57 11.39 4.12 2.59
CA TYR A 57 11.82 4.16 3.98
C TYR A 57 12.11 2.76 4.53
N LEU A 58 11.21 1.80 4.31
CA LEU A 58 11.38 0.42 4.76
C LEU A 58 12.58 -0.25 4.08
N ALA A 59 12.79 -0.02 2.78
CA ALA A 59 13.92 -0.54 2.04
C ALA A 59 15.26 -0.03 2.60
N LYS A 60 15.33 1.26 2.98
CA LYS A 60 16.51 1.87 3.62
C LYS A 60 16.76 1.31 5.02
N LYS A 61 15.70 1.06 5.79
CA LYS A 61 15.81 0.61 7.20
C LYS A 61 16.03 -0.89 7.33
N ASN A 62 15.33 -1.70 6.54
CA ASN A 62 15.41 -3.16 6.60
C ASN A 62 15.00 -3.78 5.25
N ARG A 63 16.00 -4.18 4.47
CA ARG A 63 15.81 -4.76 3.14
C ARG A 63 15.11 -6.12 3.15
N VAL A 64 15.27 -6.90 4.22
CA VAL A 64 14.61 -8.22 4.37
C VAL A 64 13.10 -8.05 4.56
N ARG A 65 12.70 -7.13 5.46
CA ARG A 65 11.28 -6.77 5.67
C ARG A 65 10.66 -6.20 4.41
N TYR A 66 11.38 -5.32 3.71
CA TYR A 66 10.94 -4.77 2.43
C TYR A 66 10.65 -5.88 1.40
N LYS A 67 11.61 -6.78 1.15
CA LYS A 67 11.44 -7.89 0.19
C LYS A 67 10.26 -8.79 0.55
N LYS A 68 10.12 -9.14 1.84
CA LYS A 68 8.99 -9.93 2.33
C LYS A 68 7.66 -9.21 2.07
N LEU A 69 7.59 -7.91 2.38
CA LEU A 69 6.36 -7.12 2.23
C LEU A 69 5.94 -6.98 0.76
N ILE A 70 6.86 -6.65 -0.15
CA ILE A 70 6.51 -6.50 -1.57
C ILE A 70 6.07 -7.83 -2.19
N SER A 71 6.69 -8.95 -1.78
CA SER A 71 6.31 -10.30 -2.21
C SER A 71 4.92 -10.68 -1.69
N GLN A 72 4.63 -10.41 -0.41
CA GLN A 72 3.32 -10.70 0.18
C GLN A 72 2.18 -9.88 -0.45
N LEU A 73 2.46 -8.66 -0.89
CA LEU A 73 1.46 -7.73 -1.42
C LEU A 73 1.40 -7.70 -2.95
N ASP A 74 2.24 -8.48 -3.63
CA ASP A 74 2.39 -8.48 -5.09
C ASP A 74 2.59 -7.06 -5.65
N ILE A 75 3.53 -6.32 -5.03
CA ILE A 75 3.89 -4.97 -5.46
C ILE A 75 5.09 -5.08 -6.39
N ARG A 76 4.93 -4.62 -7.63
CA ARG A 76 6.02 -4.59 -8.63
C ARG A 76 7.19 -3.76 -8.12
N GLU A 77 8.38 -4.37 -8.10
CA GLU A 77 9.65 -3.69 -7.86
C GLU A 77 10.00 -2.82 -9.08
N LYS A 78 10.41 -1.57 -8.85
CA LYS A 78 10.93 -0.67 -9.88
C LYS A 78 12.43 -0.59 -9.77
#